data_AF-F0GJW3-F1
#
_entry.id   AF-F0GJW3-F1
#
_cell.length_a   1.000
_cell.length_b   1.000
_cell.length_c   1.000
_cell.angle_alpha   90.00
_cell.angle_beta   90.00
_cell.angle_gamma   90.00
#
_symmetry.space_group_name_H-M   'P 1'
#
loop_
_entity.id
_entity.type
_entity.pdbx_description
1 polymer ?
#
loop_
_entity_poly.entity_id
_entity_poly.type
_entity_poly.pdbx_seq_one_letter_code
_entity_poly.pdbx_strand_id
1 'polypeptide(L)'
;GFSIFFWNFTSPDNTARIGDAAFLNSALATLLGIAFGALVFALVFPGDPGGSRRRMHRAVRRDLASLARDPHKWRESAWLSRTADRLARAFGFAGSLPQAVIERDLRDLLATWTIGDSLLALAALAAREPAARRAVAVVRGRIGRQEFARIERACDAAARALRRRVADLDSDDGRVLLSGVVLLRTIADAVAAHGEFLCDRRDRRD
;
A
#
# COMPACT_ATOMS: atom_id res chain seq x y z
N GLY A 1 -8.18 -37.26 1.11
CA GLY A 1 -8.71 -36.15 1.91
C GLY A 1 -8.87 -34.97 0.99
N PHE A 2 -10.10 -34.49 0.87
CA PHE A 2 -10.70 -33.54 -0.08
C PHE A 2 -9.79 -32.50 -0.78
N SER A 3 -9.87 -32.51 -2.12
CA SER A 3 -9.55 -31.41 -3.02
C SER A 3 -10.50 -30.24 -2.80
N ILE A 4 -10.00 -29.11 -2.29
CA ILE A 4 -10.79 -27.88 -2.05
C ILE A 4 -10.53 -26.81 -3.15
N PHE A 5 -9.61 -27.04 -4.09
CA PHE A 5 -9.16 -25.99 -5.02
C PHE A 5 -9.70 -26.04 -6.45
N PHE A 6 -10.66 -26.91 -6.78
CA PHE A 6 -11.06 -27.09 -8.20
C PHE A 6 -12.30 -26.30 -8.64
N TRP A 7 -13.18 -25.86 -7.73
CA TRP A 7 -14.52 -25.39 -8.14
C TRP A 7 -14.59 -23.93 -8.62
N ASN A 8 -13.60 -23.07 -8.36
CA ASN A 8 -13.71 -21.64 -8.74
C ASN A 8 -13.19 -21.30 -10.16
N PHE A 9 -12.72 -22.28 -10.93
CA PHE A 9 -12.13 -22.02 -12.26
C PHE A 9 -13.11 -22.13 -13.44
N THR A 10 -14.41 -22.38 -13.19
CA THR A 10 -15.42 -22.47 -14.25
C THR A 10 -16.58 -21.54 -14.00
N SER A 11 -16.39 -20.26 -14.31
CA SER A 11 -17.48 -19.43 -14.83
C SER A 11 -16.90 -18.51 -15.91
N PRO A 12 -17.23 -18.73 -17.19
CA PRO A 12 -16.78 -17.90 -18.29
C PRO A 12 -17.76 -16.73 -18.42
N ASP A 13 -17.62 -15.69 -17.60
CA ASP A 13 -18.05 -14.36 -18.02
C ASP A 13 -17.43 -13.26 -17.14
N ASN A 14 -16.75 -12.32 -17.77
CA ASN A 14 -16.38 -11.00 -17.22
C ASN A 14 -15.47 -10.93 -15.96
N THR A 15 -14.61 -11.93 -15.70
CA THR A 15 -13.87 -12.12 -14.43
C THR A 15 -12.57 -11.33 -14.23
N ALA A 16 -12.14 -10.47 -15.15
CA ALA A 16 -10.89 -9.71 -14.98
C ALA A 16 -10.96 -8.56 -13.94
N ARG A 17 -12.18 -8.16 -13.50
CA ARG A 17 -12.38 -7.11 -12.48
C ARG A 17 -12.85 -7.61 -11.11
N ILE A 18 -13.36 -8.85 -11.04
CA ILE A 18 -13.89 -9.46 -9.80
C ILE A 18 -12.76 -10.18 -9.02
N GLY A 19 -11.66 -10.54 -9.70
CA GLY A 19 -10.48 -11.14 -9.07
C GLY A 19 -9.75 -10.25 -8.07
N ASP A 20 -9.77 -8.93 -8.25
CA ASP A 20 -8.97 -8.01 -7.44
C ASP A 20 -9.55 -7.81 -6.04
N ALA A 21 -10.86 -7.59 -5.91
CA ALA A 21 -11.51 -7.39 -4.61
C ALA A 21 -11.54 -8.68 -3.77
N ALA A 22 -11.78 -9.83 -4.43
CA ALA A 22 -11.74 -11.14 -3.77
C ALA A 22 -10.32 -11.51 -3.32
N PHE A 23 -9.31 -11.22 -4.15
CA PHE A 23 -7.91 -11.39 -3.79
C PHE A 23 -7.51 -10.48 -2.63
N LEU A 24 -7.90 -9.20 -2.65
CA LEU A 24 -7.63 -8.24 -1.58
C LEU A 24 -8.28 -8.65 -0.26
N ASN A 25 -9.53 -9.13 -0.28
CA ASN A 25 -10.20 -9.59 0.93
C ASN A 25 -9.58 -10.88 1.49
N SER A 26 -9.21 -11.83 0.63
CA SER A 26 -8.52 -13.07 1.02
C SER A 26 -7.12 -12.78 1.57
N ALA A 27 -6.41 -11.85 0.93
CA ALA A 27 -5.14 -11.33 1.39
C ALA A 27 -5.29 -10.70 2.78
N LEU A 28 -6.21 -9.75 2.97
CA LEU A 28 -6.49 -9.10 4.25
C LEU A 28 -6.86 -10.09 5.35
N ALA A 29 -7.73 -11.06 5.08
CA ALA A 29 -8.09 -12.09 6.05
C ALA A 29 -6.87 -12.92 6.50
N THR A 30 -6.00 -13.27 5.54
CA THR A 30 -4.75 -14.00 5.81
C THR A 30 -3.76 -13.15 6.62
N LEU A 31 -3.63 -11.87 6.28
CA LEU A 31 -2.82 -10.91 7.02
C LEU A 31 -3.28 -10.81 8.47
N LEU A 32 -4.59 -10.68 8.69
CA LEU A 32 -5.18 -10.61 10.03
C LEU A 32 -4.91 -11.90 10.82
N GLY A 33 -5.03 -13.07 10.21
CA GLY A 33 -4.73 -14.34 10.87
C GLY A 33 -3.27 -14.44 11.34
N ILE A 34 -2.31 -14.10 10.47
CA ILE A 34 -0.88 -14.06 10.81
C ILE A 34 -0.62 -13.05 11.93
N ALA A 35 -1.27 -11.88 11.84
CA ALA A 35 -1.09 -10.81 12.78
C ALA A 35 -1.58 -11.18 14.20
N PHE A 36 -2.71 -11.88 14.28
CA PHE A 36 -3.25 -12.42 15.53
C PHE A 36 -2.36 -13.51 16.12
N GLY A 37 -1.75 -14.37 15.28
CA GLY A 37 -0.81 -15.38 15.75
C GLY A 37 0.46 -14.78 16.38
N ALA A 38 1.04 -13.76 15.75
CA ALA A 38 2.22 -13.07 16.29
C ALA A 38 1.92 -12.25 17.54
N LEU A 39 0.73 -11.65 17.62
CA LEU A 39 0.23 -10.94 18.80
C LEU A 39 0.30 -11.81 20.06
N VAL A 40 -0.25 -13.03 19.96
CA VAL A 40 -0.26 -13.99 21.07
C VAL A 40 1.16 -14.35 21.50
N PHE A 41 2.07 -14.55 20.56
CA PHE A 41 3.46 -14.91 20.85
C PHE A 41 4.24 -13.79 21.54
N ALA A 42 4.06 -12.54 21.10
CA ALA A 42 4.78 -11.41 21.67
C ALA A 42 4.28 -11.01 23.06
N LEU A 43 2.99 -11.24 23.36
CA LEU A 43 2.44 -11.07 24.71
C LEU A 43 3.17 -11.96 25.74
N VAL A 44 3.75 -13.08 25.30
CA VAL A 44 4.48 -14.04 26.14
C VAL A 44 5.96 -13.64 26.36
N PHE A 45 6.56 -12.78 25.49
CA PHE A 45 8.00 -12.45 25.55
C PHE A 45 8.28 -10.94 25.30
N PRO A 46 8.33 -10.10 26.34
CA PRO A 46 8.54 -8.65 26.17
C PRO A 46 10.04 -8.30 26.01
N GLY A 47 10.40 -7.68 24.88
CA GLY A 47 11.69 -7.00 24.65
C GLY A 47 11.55 -5.47 24.61
N ASP A 48 12.60 -4.72 24.25
CA ASP A 48 12.54 -3.25 24.07
C ASP A 48 11.52 -2.85 22.96
N PRO A 49 10.31 -2.38 23.32
CA PRO A 49 9.23 -2.20 22.36
C PRO A 49 9.38 -0.87 21.61
N GLY A 50 9.88 0.19 22.27
CA GLY A 50 10.02 1.51 21.67
C GLY A 50 11.13 1.58 20.60
N GLY A 51 12.30 1.00 20.88
CA GLY A 51 13.38 0.91 19.89
C GLY A 51 13.00 0.06 18.68
N SER A 52 12.32 -1.07 18.93
CA SER A 52 11.82 -1.97 17.88
C SER A 52 10.75 -1.33 17.01
N ARG A 53 9.81 -0.59 17.60
CA ARG A 53 8.78 0.20 16.89
C ARG A 53 9.41 1.23 15.96
N ARG A 54 10.34 2.06 16.44
CA ARG A 54 11.00 3.07 15.59
C ARG A 54 11.80 2.45 14.44
N ARG A 55 12.47 1.31 14.67
CA ARG A 55 13.15 0.57 13.59
C ARG A 55 12.16 0.05 12.56
N MET A 56 11.02 -0.48 13.00
CA MET A 56 9.94 -0.93 12.12
C MET A 56 9.41 0.22 11.26
N HIS A 57 9.08 1.36 11.85
CA HIS A 57 8.59 2.54 11.12
C HIS A 57 9.57 3.01 10.04
N ARG A 58 10.86 3.08 10.37
CA ARG A 58 11.89 3.42 9.37
C ARG A 58 11.98 2.38 8.26
N ALA A 59 11.86 1.10 8.57
CA ALA A 59 11.88 0.03 7.57
C ALA A 59 10.67 0.12 6.63
N VAL A 60 9.47 0.40 7.17
CA VAL A 60 8.24 0.64 6.39
C VAL A 60 8.44 1.75 5.37
N ARG A 61 8.90 2.91 5.82
CA ARG A 61 9.14 4.07 4.94
C ARG A 61 10.20 3.80 3.88
N ARG A 62 11.28 3.08 4.24
CA ARG A 62 12.34 2.68 3.29
C ARG A 62 11.84 1.71 2.24
N ASP A 63 11.04 0.72 2.63
CA ASP A 63 10.47 -0.23 1.67
C ASP A 63 9.52 0.46 0.70
N LEU A 64 8.67 1.36 1.19
CA LEU A 64 7.80 2.17 0.33
C LEU A 64 8.61 3.01 -0.68
N ALA A 65 9.69 3.64 -0.23
CA ALA A 65 10.59 4.38 -1.11
C ALA A 65 11.28 3.46 -2.14
N SER A 66 11.71 2.27 -1.72
CA SER A 66 12.32 1.28 -2.60
C SER A 66 11.33 0.75 -3.64
N LEU A 67 10.09 0.49 -3.24
CA LEU A 67 8.99 0.08 -4.11
C LEU A 67 8.72 1.16 -5.15
N ALA A 68 8.62 2.43 -4.74
CA ALA A 68 8.39 3.54 -5.66
C ALA A 68 9.53 3.71 -6.69
N ARG A 69 10.78 3.50 -6.27
CA ARG A 69 11.95 3.56 -7.17
C ARG A 69 11.93 2.44 -8.20
N ASP A 70 11.68 1.21 -7.78
CA ASP A 70 11.80 0.04 -8.65
C ASP A 70 10.70 -1.01 -8.36
N PRO A 71 9.46 -0.78 -8.82
CA PRO A 71 8.32 -1.64 -8.52
C PRO A 71 8.45 -3.01 -9.19
N HIS A 72 9.19 -3.13 -10.31
CA HIS A 72 9.39 -4.41 -11.00
C HIS A 72 10.23 -5.41 -10.19
N LYS A 73 11.02 -4.93 -9.22
CA LYS A 73 11.73 -5.81 -8.27
C LYS A 73 10.82 -6.41 -7.20
N TRP A 74 9.57 -5.96 -7.10
CA TRP A 74 8.62 -6.42 -6.10
C TRP A 74 7.54 -7.26 -6.74
N ARG A 75 7.35 -8.47 -6.22
CA ARG A 75 6.12 -9.23 -6.46
C ARG A 75 5.05 -8.67 -5.52
N GLU A 76 3.80 -8.52 -5.99
CA GLU A 76 2.67 -8.11 -5.13
C GLU A 76 2.58 -8.98 -3.87
N SER A 77 2.76 -10.29 -4.02
CA SER A 77 2.80 -11.24 -2.90
C SER A 77 3.93 -10.96 -1.91
N ALA A 78 5.09 -10.47 -2.37
CA ALA A 78 6.21 -10.12 -1.48
C ALA A 78 5.92 -8.82 -0.70
N TRP A 79 5.24 -7.85 -1.31
CA TRP A 79 4.74 -6.66 -0.62
C TRP A 79 3.68 -7.04 0.43
N LEU A 80 2.77 -7.95 0.07
CA LEU A 80 1.78 -8.57 0.95
C LEU A 80 2.40 -9.19 2.19
N SER A 81 3.31 -10.15 2.01
CA SER A 81 3.94 -10.85 3.12
C SER A 81 4.72 -9.91 4.04
N ARG A 82 5.45 -8.92 3.49
CA ARG A 82 6.18 -7.96 4.33
C ARG A 82 5.27 -7.06 5.14
N THR A 83 4.11 -6.70 4.61
CA THR A 83 3.15 -5.88 5.37
C THR A 83 2.41 -6.72 6.41
N ALA A 84 2.12 -7.99 6.12
CA ALA A 84 1.63 -8.97 7.11
C ALA A 84 2.52 -9.01 8.34
N ASP A 85 3.80 -9.22 8.10
CA ASP A 85 4.80 -9.39 9.13
C ASP A 85 4.99 -8.10 9.96
N ARG A 86 4.74 -6.93 9.38
CA ARG A 86 4.77 -5.64 10.09
C ARG A 86 3.52 -5.36 10.90
N LEU A 87 2.34 -5.68 10.35
CA LEU A 87 1.09 -5.64 11.11
C LEU A 87 1.20 -6.58 12.31
N ALA A 88 1.65 -7.81 12.07
CA ALA A 88 1.93 -8.81 13.09
C ALA A 88 2.88 -8.31 14.18
N ARG A 89 4.00 -7.68 13.80
CA ARG A 89 4.92 -7.05 14.76
C ARG A 89 4.30 -5.88 15.52
N ALA A 90 3.45 -5.08 14.89
CA ALA A 90 2.76 -3.98 15.57
C ALA A 90 1.80 -4.48 16.65
N PHE A 91 1.04 -5.55 16.35
CA PHE A 91 0.27 -6.23 17.38
C PHE A 91 1.17 -6.84 18.45
N GLY A 92 2.37 -7.30 18.10
CA GLY A 92 3.32 -7.82 19.07
C GLY A 92 3.73 -6.84 20.19
N PHE A 93 3.40 -5.55 20.08
CA PHE A 93 3.57 -4.59 21.16
C PHE A 93 2.39 -4.53 22.15
N ALA A 94 1.34 -5.34 21.96
CA ALA A 94 0.20 -5.39 22.87
C ALA A 94 0.64 -5.79 24.28
N GLY A 95 0.10 -5.07 25.28
CA GLY A 95 0.53 -5.19 26.68
C GLY A 95 1.80 -4.41 27.02
N SER A 96 2.59 -4.00 26.03
CA SER A 96 3.81 -3.19 26.22
C SER A 96 3.64 -1.71 25.85
N LEU A 97 2.61 -1.38 25.06
CA LEU A 97 2.25 -0.02 24.67
C LEU A 97 0.76 0.25 24.93
N PRO A 98 0.36 1.52 25.14
CA PRO A 98 -1.05 1.88 25.23
C PRO A 98 -1.82 1.48 23.96
N GLN A 99 -3.04 0.97 24.11
CA GLN A 99 -3.89 0.53 23.00
C GLN A 99 -4.06 1.59 21.91
N ALA A 100 -4.22 2.86 22.29
CA ALA A 100 -4.33 3.97 21.34
C ALA A 100 -3.09 4.14 20.45
N VAL A 101 -1.90 3.80 20.94
CA VAL A 101 -0.66 3.82 20.16
C VAL A 101 -0.64 2.68 19.15
N ILE A 102 -1.05 1.48 19.56
CA ILE A 102 -1.11 0.29 18.70
C ILE A 102 -2.12 0.50 17.56
N GLU A 103 -3.34 0.96 17.87
CA GLU A 103 -4.35 1.23 16.85
C GLU A 103 -3.92 2.33 15.87
N ARG A 104 -3.15 3.31 16.34
CA ARG A 104 -2.60 4.36 15.48
C ARG A 104 -1.52 3.80 14.57
N ASP A 105 -0.61 2.98 15.08
CA ASP A 105 0.43 2.33 14.27
C ASP A 105 -0.18 1.39 13.23
N LEU A 106 -1.24 0.65 13.58
CA LEU A 106 -1.98 -0.18 12.62
C LEU A 106 -2.58 0.65 11.49
N ARG A 107 -3.20 1.79 11.82
CA ARG A 107 -3.71 2.73 10.81
C ARG A 107 -2.60 3.28 9.92
N ASP A 108 -1.45 3.66 10.47
CA ASP A 108 -0.28 4.14 9.73
C ASP A 108 0.31 3.05 8.80
N LEU A 109 0.35 1.80 9.25
CA LEU A 109 0.79 0.65 8.46
C LEU A 109 -0.18 0.31 7.32
N LEU A 110 -1.49 0.33 7.59
CA LEU A 110 -2.53 0.13 6.58
C LEU A 110 -2.55 1.27 5.55
N ALA A 111 -2.30 2.51 5.94
CA ALA A 111 -2.15 3.60 4.99
C ALA A 111 -0.93 3.38 4.08
N THR A 112 0.19 2.91 4.64
CA THR A 112 1.37 2.57 3.84
C THR A 112 1.11 1.43 2.87
N TRP A 113 0.35 0.42 3.31
CA TRP A 113 -0.15 -0.64 2.44
C TRP A 113 -0.90 -0.08 1.24
N THR A 114 -1.94 0.73 1.49
CA THR A 114 -2.78 1.35 0.46
C THR A 114 -1.97 2.16 -0.53
N ILE A 115 -0.98 2.92 -0.06
CA ILE A 115 -0.07 3.67 -0.94
C ILE A 115 0.78 2.73 -1.80
N GLY A 116 1.34 1.67 -1.21
CA GLY A 116 2.18 0.69 -1.92
C GLY A 116 1.41 -0.08 -2.99
N ASP A 117 0.21 -0.54 -2.66
CA ASP A 117 -0.70 -1.21 -3.60
C ASP A 117 -1.06 -0.29 -4.77
N SER A 118 -1.46 0.96 -4.46
CA SER A 118 -1.76 1.97 -5.48
C SER A 118 -0.54 2.27 -6.37
N LEU A 119 0.68 2.23 -5.83
CA LEU A 119 1.90 2.41 -6.61
C LEU A 119 2.19 1.25 -7.55
N LEU A 120 1.95 0.02 -7.12
CA LEU A 120 2.09 -1.17 -7.96
C LEU A 120 1.08 -1.13 -9.11
N ALA A 121 -0.19 -0.82 -8.81
CA ALA A 121 -1.23 -0.63 -9.82
C ALA A 121 -0.89 0.50 -10.81
N LEU A 122 -0.39 1.64 -10.32
CA LEU A 122 0.07 2.74 -11.19
C LEU A 122 1.28 2.34 -12.05
N ALA A 123 2.19 1.54 -11.53
CA ALA A 123 3.34 1.05 -12.29
C ALA A 123 2.91 0.09 -13.40
N ALA A 124 1.97 -0.82 -13.11
CA ALA A 124 1.37 -1.70 -14.10
C ALA A 124 0.62 -0.91 -15.18
N LEU A 125 -0.14 0.10 -14.78
CA LEU A 125 -0.83 1.02 -15.69
C LEU A 125 0.16 1.75 -16.59
N ALA A 126 1.24 2.33 -16.05
CA ALA A 126 2.25 3.03 -16.85
C ALA A 126 3.03 2.10 -17.80
N ALA A 127 3.16 0.81 -17.47
CA ALA A 127 3.77 -0.16 -18.38
C ALA A 127 2.91 -0.35 -19.64
N ARG A 128 1.59 -0.46 -19.45
CA ARG A 128 0.58 -0.69 -20.51
C ARG A 128 0.25 0.59 -21.30
N GLU A 129 0.09 1.71 -20.60
CA GLU A 129 -0.37 2.98 -21.16
C GLU A 129 0.75 4.04 -21.23
N PRO A 130 1.31 4.32 -22.43
CA PRO A 130 2.35 5.33 -22.60
C PRO A 130 1.92 6.74 -22.15
N ALA A 131 0.63 7.05 -22.32
CA ALA A 131 0.06 8.34 -21.94
C ALA A 131 0.18 8.63 -20.43
N ALA A 132 0.22 7.59 -19.59
CA ALA A 132 0.31 7.74 -18.14
C ALA A 132 1.75 7.77 -17.59
N ARG A 133 2.73 7.29 -18.36
CA ARG A 133 4.12 7.09 -17.89
C ARG A 133 4.71 8.30 -17.20
N ARG A 134 4.59 9.48 -17.81
CA ARG A 134 5.18 10.71 -17.27
C ARG A 134 4.51 11.14 -15.97
N ALA A 135 3.19 11.07 -15.90
CA ALA A 135 2.42 11.43 -14.71
C ALA A 135 2.76 10.50 -13.53
N VAL A 136 2.80 9.19 -13.79
CA VAL A 136 3.16 8.16 -12.81
C VAL A 136 4.61 8.30 -12.34
N ALA A 137 5.55 8.55 -13.26
CA ALA A 137 6.97 8.71 -12.93
C ALA A 137 7.23 9.88 -11.97
N VAL A 138 6.49 10.98 -12.10
CA VAL A 138 6.61 12.13 -11.19
C VAL A 138 6.24 11.73 -9.76
N VAL A 139 5.10 11.08 -9.58
CA VAL A 139 4.60 10.68 -8.25
C VAL A 139 5.51 9.63 -7.62
N ARG A 140 5.89 8.60 -8.39
CA ARG A 140 6.87 7.58 -7.97
C ARG A 140 8.20 8.20 -7.58
N GLY A 141 8.72 9.15 -8.38
CA GLY A 141 9.98 9.83 -8.10
C GLY A 141 9.96 10.67 -6.82
N ARG A 142 8.80 11.22 -6.43
CA ARG A 142 8.63 11.94 -5.15
C ARG A 142 8.59 10.97 -3.97
N ILE A 143 7.80 9.90 -4.06
CA ILE A 143 7.71 8.88 -2.99
C ILE A 143 9.05 8.16 -2.82
N GLY A 144 9.73 7.84 -3.92
CA GLY A 144 11.06 7.24 -3.91
C GLY A 144 12.12 8.13 -3.24
N ARG A 145 11.93 9.46 -3.23
CA ARG A 145 12.78 10.41 -2.50
C ARG A 145 12.24 10.77 -1.10
N GLN A 146 11.15 10.12 -0.67
CA GLN A 146 10.45 10.37 0.58
C GLN A 146 9.95 11.83 0.73
N GLU A 147 9.62 12.48 -0.39
CA GLU A 147 9.14 13.87 -0.42
C GLU A 147 7.62 13.96 -0.21
N PHE A 148 7.12 13.34 0.87
CA PHE A 148 5.68 13.22 1.14
C PHE A 148 4.98 14.57 1.35
N ALA A 149 5.69 15.59 1.84
CA ALA A 149 5.12 16.92 2.08
C ALA A 149 4.56 17.64 0.83
N ARG A 150 4.92 17.18 -0.38
CA ARG A 150 4.45 17.77 -1.65
C ARG A 150 3.72 16.76 -2.52
N ILE A 151 3.39 15.58 -2.00
CA ILE A 151 2.85 14.51 -2.83
C ILE A 151 1.43 14.81 -3.33
N GLU A 152 0.61 15.46 -2.51
CA GLU A 152 -0.78 15.82 -2.86
C GLU A 152 -0.81 16.67 -4.13
N ARG A 153 -0.01 17.75 -4.16
CA ARG A 153 0.14 18.60 -5.35
C ARG A 153 0.66 17.83 -6.57
N ALA A 154 1.56 16.87 -6.37
CA ALA A 154 2.08 16.03 -7.45
C ALA A 154 1.01 15.07 -7.99
N CYS A 155 0.21 14.46 -7.11
CA CYS A 155 -0.93 13.62 -7.46
C CYS A 155 -1.99 14.43 -8.20
N ASP A 156 -2.32 15.65 -7.76
CA ASP A 156 -3.28 16.52 -8.43
C ASP A 156 -2.82 16.96 -9.82
N ALA A 157 -1.53 17.28 -9.97
CA ALA A 157 -0.96 17.61 -11.27
C ALA A 157 -0.99 16.39 -12.21
N ALA A 158 -0.61 15.22 -11.71
CA ALA A 158 -0.65 13.96 -12.45
C ALA A 158 -2.10 13.60 -12.86
N ALA A 159 -3.06 13.70 -11.94
CA ALA A 159 -4.47 13.41 -12.19
C ALA A 159 -5.05 14.35 -13.25
N ARG A 160 -4.73 15.65 -13.19
CA ARG A 160 -5.12 16.61 -14.24
C ARG A 160 -4.50 16.27 -15.59
N ALA A 161 -3.24 15.84 -15.62
CA ALA A 161 -2.60 15.42 -16.86
C ALA A 161 -3.28 14.18 -17.48
N LEU A 162 -3.64 13.18 -16.67
CA LEU A 162 -4.37 11.99 -17.14
C LEU A 162 -5.76 12.37 -17.65
N ARG A 163 -6.53 13.18 -16.90
CA ARG A 163 -7.88 13.61 -17.30
C ARG A 163 -7.90 14.35 -18.64
N ARG A 164 -6.87 15.16 -18.93
CA ARG A 164 -6.77 15.85 -20.23
C ARG A 164 -6.61 14.87 -21.39
N ARG A 165 -5.95 13.74 -21.17
CA ARG A 165 -5.74 12.71 -22.20
C ARG A 165 -6.96 11.81 -22.41
N VAL A 166 -7.85 11.69 -21.42
CA VAL A 166 -9.10 10.92 -21.55
C VAL A 166 -9.99 11.47 -22.68
N ALA A 167 -9.96 12.77 -22.93
CA ALA A 167 -10.79 13.40 -23.97
C ALA A 167 -10.39 13.00 -25.40
N ASP A 168 -9.16 12.51 -25.60
CA ASP A 168 -8.58 12.20 -26.91
C ASP A 168 -8.53 10.68 -27.19
N LEU A 169 -9.06 9.85 -26.29
CA LEU A 169 -8.89 8.39 -26.30
C LEU A 169 -10.23 7.65 -26.40
N ASP A 170 -10.16 6.44 -26.95
CA ASP A 170 -11.30 5.53 -27.01
C ASP A 170 -11.83 5.18 -25.61
N SER A 171 -13.08 4.70 -25.56
CA SER A 171 -13.80 4.49 -24.30
C SER A 171 -13.13 3.49 -23.35
N ASP A 172 -12.26 2.59 -23.84
CA ASP A 172 -11.53 1.62 -23.02
C ASP A 172 -10.24 2.22 -22.43
N ASP A 173 -9.38 2.81 -23.28
CA ASP A 173 -8.17 3.53 -22.86
C ASP A 173 -8.49 4.69 -21.90
N GLY A 174 -9.61 5.39 -22.14
CA GLY A 174 -10.14 6.40 -21.24
C GLY A 174 -10.47 5.86 -19.85
N ARG A 175 -11.05 4.65 -19.74
CA ARG A 175 -11.32 3.99 -18.44
C ARG A 175 -10.03 3.62 -17.72
N VAL A 176 -9.01 3.18 -18.45
CA VAL A 176 -7.69 2.88 -17.87
C VAL A 176 -7.06 4.14 -17.29
N LEU A 177 -7.11 5.26 -17.99
CA LEU A 177 -6.57 6.52 -17.44
C LEU A 177 -7.38 7.04 -16.24
N LEU A 178 -8.70 6.83 -16.23
CA LEU A 178 -9.55 7.16 -15.08
C LEU A 178 -9.23 6.31 -13.84
N SER A 179 -8.90 5.02 -14.01
CA SER A 179 -8.43 4.20 -12.88
C SER A 179 -7.12 4.76 -12.31
N GLY A 180 -6.20 5.22 -13.17
CA GLY A 180 -4.99 5.94 -12.77
C GLY A 180 -5.27 7.20 -11.95
N VAL A 181 -6.30 7.98 -12.30
CA VAL A 181 -6.74 9.15 -11.54
C VAL A 181 -7.22 8.77 -10.14
N VAL A 182 -7.98 7.68 -10.01
CA VAL A 182 -8.45 7.17 -8.72
C VAL A 182 -7.27 6.75 -7.85
N LEU A 183 -6.34 5.98 -8.38
CA LEU A 183 -5.13 5.53 -7.67
C LEU A 183 -4.30 6.72 -7.15
N LEU A 184 -4.13 7.76 -7.97
CA LEU A 184 -3.44 8.98 -7.55
C LEU A 184 -4.13 9.70 -6.39
N ARG A 185 -5.47 9.70 -6.39
CA ARG A 185 -6.26 10.31 -5.32
C ARG A 185 -6.22 9.48 -4.04
N THR A 186 -6.32 8.16 -4.15
CA THR A 186 -6.10 7.23 -3.04
C THR A 186 -4.75 7.45 -2.37
N ILE A 187 -3.67 7.64 -3.14
CA ILE A 187 -2.35 7.99 -2.60
C ILE A 187 -2.37 9.35 -1.88
N ALA A 188 -2.97 10.37 -2.50
CA ALA A 188 -3.03 11.71 -1.91
C ALA A 188 -3.78 11.71 -0.58
N ASP A 189 -4.95 11.07 -0.54
CA ASP A 189 -5.81 10.99 0.65
C ASP A 189 -5.11 10.21 1.78
N ALA A 190 -4.49 9.07 1.45
CA ALA A 190 -3.73 8.28 2.42
C ALA A 190 -2.52 9.05 2.99
N VAL A 191 -1.81 9.82 2.16
CA VAL A 191 -0.67 10.62 2.64
C VAL A 191 -1.14 11.82 3.46
N ALA A 192 -2.25 12.47 3.10
CA ALA A 192 -2.80 13.58 3.86
C ALA A 192 -3.21 13.13 5.27
N ALA A 193 -3.89 11.99 5.38
CA ALA A 193 -4.31 11.42 6.67
C ALA A 193 -3.13 10.97 7.56
N HIS A 194 -2.02 10.51 6.95
CA HIS A 194 -0.89 9.88 7.67
C HIS A 194 0.45 10.62 7.51
N GLY A 195 0.42 11.90 7.17
CA GLY A 195 1.60 12.68 6.80
C GLY A 195 2.65 12.81 7.91
N GLU A 196 2.24 12.87 9.18
CA GLU A 196 3.17 12.95 10.33
C GLU A 196 4.05 11.70 10.45
N PHE A 197 3.46 10.53 10.25
CA PHE A 197 4.15 9.24 10.26
C PHE A 197 5.11 9.14 9.07
N LEU A 198 4.61 9.46 7.86
CA LEU A 198 5.38 9.35 6.63
C LEU A 198 6.57 10.32 6.57
N CYS A 199 6.43 11.51 7.19
CA CYS A 199 7.48 12.51 7.25
C CYS A 199 8.46 12.33 8.43
N ASP A 200 8.42 11.22 9.17
CA ASP A 200 9.29 10.94 10.33
C ASP A 200 9.17 11.97 11.47
N ARG A 201 8.17 12.87 11.44
CA ARG A 201 8.03 13.92 12.45
C ARG A 201 7.53 13.39 13.79
N ARG A 202 6.83 12.26 13.76
CA ARG A 202 6.23 11.63 14.93
C ARG A 202 7.24 10.86 15.79
N ASP A 203 8.11 10.06 15.17
CA ASP A 203 9.13 9.26 15.87
C ASP A 203 10.20 10.11 16.58
N ARG A 204 10.19 11.44 16.41
CA ARG A 204 11.07 12.42 17.09
C ARG A 204 10.42 13.10 18.30
N ARG A 205 9.10 12.97 18.46
CA ARG A 205 8.34 13.52 19.60
C ARG A 205 8.13 12.49 20.71
N ASP A 206 8.29 11.21 20.41
CA ASP A 206 8.18 10.03 21.30
C ASP A 206 9.57 9.51 21.73
#